data_AF-A0A1I6T9Q0-F1
#
_entry.id   AF-A0A1I6T9Q0-F1
#
_cell.length_a   1.000
_cell.length_b   1.000
_cell.length_c   1.000
_cell.angle_alpha   90.00
_cell.angle_beta   90.00
_cell.angle_gamma   90.00
#
_symmetry.space_group_name_H-M   'P 1'
#
loop_
_entity.id
_entity.type
_entity.pdbx_description
1 polymer ?
#
loop_
_entity_poly.entity_id
_entity_poly.type
_entity_poly.pdbx_seq_one_letter_code
_entity_poly.pdbx_strand_id
1 'polypeptide(L)'
;MKGFWIIKSKKGNVTTLWVASLPIFALLFMFIGSLAVAWMSHSNSQMAGDAASLAATHKIDGWVNADLTLWLERYEGNYQKAIGSNAQRRAFIQWSIQRHRNELIEVVKQYTRKHGAKGKGLITSRSGRVVVRAGTPFQSMIARNYFSKQDIQGDGAGPVRYYLKGLPNDTIHIEYNRGNR
;
A
#
# COMPACT_ATOMS: atom_id res chain seq x y z
N MET A 1 -2.00 17.24 82.09
CA MET A 1 -3.20 17.38 81.23
C MET A 1 -2.81 17.02 79.80
N LYS A 2 -3.49 16.03 79.20
CA LYS A 2 -3.14 15.42 77.91
C LYS A 2 -3.63 16.31 76.76
N GLY A 3 -2.73 16.68 75.85
CA GLY A 3 -3.05 17.35 74.59
C GLY A 3 -3.68 16.36 73.60
N PHE A 4 -4.89 16.65 73.14
CA PHE A 4 -5.60 15.86 72.16
C PHE A 4 -5.23 16.36 70.75
N TRP A 5 -4.29 15.67 70.09
CA TRP A 5 -3.99 15.90 68.69
C TRP A 5 -5.16 15.39 67.84
N ILE A 6 -5.96 16.30 67.29
CA ILE A 6 -6.98 15.98 66.30
C ILE A 6 -6.25 15.64 64.99
N ILE A 7 -6.09 14.35 64.70
CA ILE A 7 -5.70 13.88 63.37
C ILE A 7 -6.93 14.06 62.47
N LYS A 8 -7.01 15.19 61.76
CA LYS A 8 -7.95 15.37 60.64
C LYS A 8 -7.57 14.37 59.55
N SER A 9 -8.22 13.21 59.50
CA SER A 9 -8.10 12.32 58.35
C SER A 9 -8.68 13.06 57.14
N LYS A 10 -7.82 13.49 56.21
CA LYS A 10 -8.24 13.88 54.86
C LYS A 10 -8.69 12.61 54.16
N LYS A 11 -9.96 12.20 54.38
CA LYS A 11 -10.63 11.26 53.48
C LYS A 11 -10.74 11.97 52.13
N GLY A 12 -9.72 11.79 51.29
CA GLY A 12 -9.76 12.23 49.90
C GLY A 12 -11.04 11.68 49.29
N ASN A 13 -11.92 12.58 48.86
CA ASN A 13 -13.23 12.20 48.38
C ASN A 13 -13.02 11.42 47.07
N VAL A 14 -13.26 10.10 47.11
CA VAL A 14 -13.06 9.18 46.00
C VAL A 14 -13.74 9.72 44.72
N THR A 15 -14.87 10.42 44.88
CA THR A 15 -15.59 11.10 43.81
C THR A 15 -14.77 12.17 43.10
N THR A 16 -13.93 12.95 43.79
CA THR A 16 -13.08 13.97 43.14
C THR A 16 -11.92 13.35 42.36
N LEU A 17 -11.40 12.21 42.83
CA LEU A 17 -10.41 11.41 42.08
C LEU A 17 -11.02 10.87 40.78
N TRP A 18 -12.23 10.32 40.83
CA TRP A 18 -12.94 9.85 39.65
C TRP A 18 -13.23 10.96 38.64
N VAL A 19 -13.78 12.09 39.09
CA VAL A 19 -14.10 13.22 38.21
C VAL A 19 -12.84 13.81 37.55
N ALA A 20 -11.72 13.91 38.28
CA ALA A 20 -10.45 14.37 37.72
C ALA A 20 -9.82 13.34 36.74
N SER A 21 -10.08 12.05 36.94
CA SER A 21 -9.51 10.97 36.11
C SER A 21 -10.28 10.77 34.79
N LEU A 22 -11.58 11.04 34.75
CA LEU A 22 -12.42 10.81 33.56
C LEU A 22 -11.90 11.49 32.28
N PRO A 23 -11.48 12.77 32.29
CA PRO A 23 -10.89 13.40 31.11
C PRO A 23 -9.59 12.73 30.63
N ILE A 24 -8.76 12.28 31.57
CA ILE A 24 -7.50 11.58 31.27
C ILE A 24 -7.81 10.24 30.61
N PHE A 25 -8.77 9.48 31.15
CA PHE A 25 -9.25 8.25 30.54
C PHE A 25 -9.83 8.50 29.15
N ALA A 26 -10.66 9.54 28.97
CA ALA A 26 -11.23 9.87 27.67
C ALA A 26 -10.15 10.16 26.61
N LEU A 27 -9.11 10.94 26.96
CA LEU A 27 -7.98 11.19 26.08
C LEU A 27 -7.21 9.91 25.74
N LEU A 28 -7.01 9.03 26.72
CA LEU A 28 -6.33 7.76 26.52
C LEU A 28 -7.14 6.83 25.61
N PHE A 29 -8.45 6.73 25.80
CA PHE A 29 -9.35 5.97 24.91
C PHE A 29 -9.37 6.51 23.49
N MET A 30 -9.42 7.84 23.34
CA MET A 30 -9.33 8.50 22.03
C MET A 30 -8.01 8.18 21.32
N PHE A 31 -6.90 8.20 22.06
CA PHE A 31 -5.59 7.84 21.52
C PHE A 31 -5.53 6.38 21.07
N ILE A 32 -5.97 5.44 21.91
CA ILE A 32 -6.03 4.01 21.57
C ILE A 32 -6.93 3.77 20.36
N GLY A 33 -8.10 4.40 20.32
CA GLY A 33 -9.02 4.30 19.18
C GLY A 33 -8.38 4.79 17.88
N SER A 34 -7.61 5.88 17.92
CA SER A 34 -6.90 6.39 16.73
C SER A 34 -5.83 5.42 16.22
N LEU A 35 -5.10 4.77 17.13
CA LEU A 35 -4.10 3.73 16.83
C LEU A 35 -4.76 2.51 16.19
N ALA A 36 -5.91 2.07 16.72
CA ALA A 36 -6.66 0.95 16.16
C ALA A 36 -7.12 1.23 14.72
N VAL A 37 -7.63 2.43 14.44
CA VAL A 37 -8.02 2.85 13.08
C VAL A 37 -6.82 2.91 12.13
N ALA A 38 -5.67 3.39 12.61
CA ALA A 38 -4.44 3.43 11.81
C ALA A 38 -3.96 2.02 11.46
N TRP A 39 -3.96 1.12 12.44
CA TRP A 39 -3.58 -0.27 12.24
C TRP A 39 -4.52 -1.00 11.28
N MET A 40 -5.84 -0.83 11.44
CA MET A 40 -6.84 -1.39 10.52
C MET A 40 -6.66 -0.87 9.09
N SER A 41 -6.39 0.42 8.92
CA SER A 41 -6.12 1.03 7.62
C SER A 41 -4.84 0.49 6.98
N HIS A 42 -3.79 0.27 7.78
CA HIS A 42 -2.56 -0.36 7.31
C HIS A 42 -2.78 -1.80 6.88
N SER A 43 -3.49 -2.60 7.69
CA SER A 43 -3.84 -3.98 7.35
C SER A 43 -4.62 -4.06 6.04
N ASN A 44 -5.62 -3.20 5.85
CA ASN A 44 -6.40 -3.14 4.60
C ASN A 44 -5.53 -2.76 3.40
N SER A 45 -4.62 -1.78 3.56
CA SER A 45 -3.70 -1.36 2.51
C SER A 45 -2.72 -2.46 2.13
N GLN A 46 -2.24 -3.21 3.11
CA GLN A 46 -1.33 -4.33 2.91
C GLN A 46 -2.02 -5.46 2.14
N MET A 47 -3.21 -5.88 2.58
CA MET A 47 -4.02 -6.87 1.86
C MET A 47 -4.37 -6.41 0.44
N ALA A 48 -4.69 -5.13 0.26
CA ALA A 48 -4.95 -4.54 -1.04
C ALA A 48 -3.72 -4.61 -1.96
N GLY A 49 -2.54 -4.27 -1.45
CA GLY A 49 -1.26 -4.38 -2.15
C GLY A 49 -0.99 -5.82 -2.56
N ASP A 50 -1.13 -6.78 -1.65
CA ASP A 50 -0.87 -8.20 -1.91
C ASP A 50 -1.79 -8.75 -3.01
N ALA A 51 -3.10 -8.55 -2.87
CA ALA A 51 -4.08 -8.99 -3.85
C ALA A 51 -3.85 -8.32 -5.22
N ALA A 52 -3.59 -7.02 -5.25
CA ALA A 52 -3.35 -6.29 -6.49
C ALA A 52 -2.02 -6.70 -7.16
N SER A 53 -0.97 -7.00 -6.38
CA SER A 53 0.31 -7.48 -6.92
C SER A 53 0.18 -8.85 -7.57
N LEU A 54 -0.61 -9.75 -6.99
CA LEU A 54 -0.91 -11.06 -7.56
C LEU A 54 -1.70 -10.93 -8.86
N ALA A 55 -2.76 -10.11 -8.85
CA ALA A 55 -3.60 -9.87 -10.02
C ALA A 55 -2.82 -9.20 -11.17
N ALA A 56 -2.01 -8.19 -10.85
CA ALA A 56 -1.12 -7.53 -11.79
C ALA A 56 -0.14 -8.52 -12.42
N THR A 57 0.50 -9.37 -11.59
CA THR A 57 1.43 -10.39 -12.07
C THR A 57 0.75 -11.34 -13.05
N HIS A 58 -0.43 -11.86 -12.69
CA HIS A 58 -1.17 -12.79 -13.55
C HIS A 58 -1.57 -12.16 -14.90
N LYS A 59 -1.94 -10.88 -14.92
CA LYS A 59 -2.25 -10.16 -16.16
C LYS A 59 -1.02 -9.94 -17.02
N ILE A 60 0.09 -9.52 -16.41
CA ILE A 60 1.36 -9.32 -17.11
C ILE A 60 1.85 -10.65 -17.69
N ASP A 61 1.71 -11.76 -16.98
CA ASP A 61 2.06 -13.09 -17.49
C ASP A 61 1.29 -13.42 -18.79
N GLY A 62 -0.01 -13.13 -18.81
CA GLY A 62 -0.85 -13.32 -20.00
C GLY A 62 -0.42 -12.43 -21.17
N TRP A 63 -0.16 -11.15 -20.92
CA TRP A 63 0.26 -10.21 -21.96
C TRP A 63 1.65 -10.51 -22.49
N VAL A 64 2.62 -10.77 -21.62
CA VAL A 64 3.99 -11.12 -22.03
C VAL A 64 3.98 -12.32 -22.98
N ASN A 65 3.18 -13.34 -22.69
CA ASN A 65 3.08 -14.50 -23.58
C ASN A 65 2.42 -14.15 -24.93
N ALA A 66 1.37 -13.33 -24.94
CA ALA A 66 0.69 -12.92 -26.18
C ALA A 66 1.55 -11.95 -27.02
N ASP A 67 2.21 -11.01 -26.37
CA ASP A 67 3.05 -9.98 -26.97
C ASP A 67 4.39 -10.53 -27.45
N LEU A 68 4.88 -11.64 -26.88
CA LEU A 68 6.13 -12.26 -27.30
C LEU A 68 6.08 -12.67 -28.77
N THR A 69 4.96 -13.23 -29.23
CA THR A 69 4.78 -13.62 -30.64
C THR A 69 4.87 -12.40 -31.56
N LEU A 70 4.13 -11.33 -31.23
CA LEU A 70 4.14 -10.08 -32.00
C LEU A 70 5.51 -9.40 -31.99
N TRP A 71 6.23 -9.51 -30.87
CA TRP A 71 7.58 -9.00 -30.74
C TRP A 71 8.54 -9.79 -31.62
N LEU A 72 8.47 -11.12 -31.60
CA LEU A 72 9.31 -11.99 -32.42
C LEU A 72 9.07 -11.77 -33.92
N GLU A 73 7.83 -11.56 -34.35
CA GLU A 73 7.50 -11.25 -35.75
C GLU A 73 8.23 -9.99 -36.25
N ARG A 74 8.34 -8.96 -35.41
CA ARG A 74 9.09 -7.73 -35.74
C ARG A 74 10.59 -7.99 -35.96
N TYR A 75 11.12 -9.06 -35.41
CA TYR A 75 12.52 -9.48 -35.55
C TYR A 75 12.66 -10.75 -36.40
N GLU A 76 11.71 -11.01 -37.31
CA GLU A 76 11.76 -12.16 -38.24
C GLU A 76 11.89 -13.52 -37.52
N GLY A 77 11.30 -13.64 -36.32
CA GLY A 77 11.39 -14.84 -35.50
C GLY A 77 12.74 -15.05 -34.80
N ASN A 78 13.68 -14.10 -34.93
CA ASN A 78 15.01 -14.24 -34.34
C ASN A 78 15.00 -13.91 -32.84
N TYR A 79 14.87 -14.95 -32.01
CA TYR A 79 14.86 -14.84 -30.54
C TYR A 79 16.07 -14.10 -29.98
N GLN A 80 17.27 -14.36 -30.51
CA GLN A 80 18.51 -13.77 -29.99
C GLN A 80 18.56 -12.26 -30.24
N LYS A 81 18.07 -11.80 -31.38
CA LYS A 81 17.93 -10.36 -31.67
C LYS A 81 16.76 -9.72 -30.89
N ALA A 82 15.70 -10.48 -30.62
CA ALA A 82 14.49 -9.97 -30.00
C ALA A 82 14.60 -9.82 -28.47
N ILE A 83 15.17 -10.80 -27.77
CA ILE A 83 15.24 -10.85 -26.30
C ILE A 83 16.51 -11.54 -25.73
N GLY A 84 17.54 -11.77 -26.56
CA GLY A 84 18.75 -12.50 -26.16
C GLY A 84 19.61 -11.80 -25.10
N SER A 85 19.49 -10.48 -24.95
CA SER A 85 20.17 -9.69 -23.91
C SER A 85 19.20 -9.10 -22.87
N ASN A 86 19.72 -8.75 -21.69
CA ASN A 86 18.93 -8.04 -20.68
C ASN A 86 18.36 -6.70 -21.18
N ALA A 87 19.08 -6.01 -22.06
CA ALA A 87 18.63 -4.76 -22.66
C ALA A 87 17.44 -4.96 -23.61
N GLN A 88 17.51 -5.97 -24.48
CA GLN A 88 16.41 -6.33 -25.39
C GLN A 88 15.19 -6.84 -24.63
N ARG A 89 15.40 -7.71 -23.62
CA ARG A 89 14.32 -8.17 -22.75
C ARG A 89 13.66 -7.02 -22.01
N ARG A 90 14.44 -6.06 -21.50
CA ARG A 90 13.90 -4.84 -20.89
C ARG A 90 13.06 -4.04 -21.87
N ALA A 91 13.53 -3.83 -23.10
CA ALA A 91 12.81 -3.10 -24.13
C ALA A 91 11.47 -3.78 -24.46
N PHE A 92 11.47 -5.11 -24.61
CA PHE A 92 10.26 -5.89 -24.81
C PHE A 92 9.26 -5.73 -23.66
N ILE A 93 9.70 -5.89 -22.40
CA ILE A 93 8.83 -5.75 -21.24
C ILE A 93 8.27 -4.34 -21.12
N GLN A 94 9.10 -3.31 -21.33
CA GLN A 94 8.63 -1.92 -21.32
C GLN A 94 7.60 -1.67 -22.43
N TRP A 95 7.81 -2.22 -23.62
CA TRP A 95 6.86 -2.12 -24.72
C TRP A 95 5.52 -2.80 -24.39
N SER A 96 5.54 -4.04 -23.91
CA SER A 96 4.33 -4.79 -23.53
C SER A 96 3.55 -4.10 -22.41
N ILE A 97 4.24 -3.63 -21.37
CA ILE A 97 3.63 -2.89 -20.26
C ILE A 97 3.06 -1.55 -20.72
N GLN A 98 3.75 -0.83 -21.61
CA GLN A 98 3.26 0.44 -22.13
C GLN A 98 2.00 0.26 -22.97
N ARG A 99 1.93 -0.81 -23.75
CA ARG A 99 0.75 -1.17 -24.55
C ARG A 99 -0.49 -1.43 -23.68
N HIS A 100 -0.32 -2.13 -22.57
CA HIS A 100 -1.41 -2.52 -21.66
C HIS A 100 -1.51 -1.64 -20.40
N ARG A 101 -0.86 -0.46 -20.40
CA ARG A 101 -0.71 0.39 -19.21
C ARG A 101 -2.05 0.72 -18.55
N ASN A 102 -3.04 1.12 -19.35
CA ASN A 102 -4.35 1.53 -18.82
C ASN A 102 -5.14 0.35 -18.26
N GLU A 103 -5.10 -0.80 -18.94
CA GLU A 103 -5.72 -2.03 -18.45
C GLU A 103 -5.09 -2.50 -17.13
N LEU A 104 -3.76 -2.41 -17.02
CA LEU A 104 -3.04 -2.78 -15.81
C LEU A 104 -3.45 -1.90 -14.62
N ILE A 105 -3.59 -0.59 -14.87
CA ILE A 105 -4.08 0.36 -13.86
C ILE A 105 -5.49 -0.01 -13.42
N GLU A 106 -6.40 -0.33 -14.34
CA GLU A 106 -7.79 -0.66 -14.00
C GLU A 106 -7.90 -1.98 -13.23
N VAL A 107 -7.12 -3.00 -13.62
CA VAL A 107 -7.05 -4.25 -12.85
C VAL A 107 -6.54 -3.97 -11.44
N VAL A 108 -5.43 -3.25 -11.29
CA VAL A 108 -4.90 -2.92 -9.96
C VAL A 108 -5.94 -2.13 -9.15
N LYS A 109 -6.56 -1.10 -9.71
CA LYS A 109 -7.61 -0.32 -9.05
C LYS A 109 -8.79 -1.18 -8.60
N GLN A 110 -9.22 -2.14 -9.42
CA GLN A 110 -10.34 -3.02 -9.08
C GLN A 110 -10.03 -3.82 -7.82
N TYR A 111 -8.83 -4.39 -7.73
CA TYR A 111 -8.41 -5.17 -6.56
C TYR A 111 -8.13 -4.29 -5.35
N THR A 112 -7.46 -3.14 -5.52
CA THR A 112 -7.19 -2.25 -4.38
C THR A 112 -8.48 -1.67 -3.78
N ARG A 113 -9.45 -1.27 -4.63
CA ARG A 113 -10.75 -0.76 -4.17
C ARG A 113 -11.56 -1.82 -3.43
N LYS A 114 -11.52 -3.07 -3.88
CA LYS A 114 -12.20 -4.20 -3.22
C LYS A 114 -11.72 -4.38 -1.77
N HIS A 115 -10.46 -4.05 -1.49
CA HIS A 115 -9.85 -4.15 -0.17
C HIS A 115 -9.74 -2.81 0.57
N GLY A 116 -10.50 -1.79 0.13
CA GLY A 116 -10.63 -0.51 0.84
C GLY A 116 -9.57 0.55 0.52
N ALA A 117 -8.56 0.23 -0.30
CA ALA A 117 -7.56 1.18 -0.74
C ALA A 117 -8.09 2.03 -1.91
N LYS A 118 -8.28 3.33 -1.65
CA LYS A 118 -8.82 4.32 -2.60
C LYS A 118 -7.87 5.49 -2.90
N GLY A 119 -6.70 5.50 -2.26
CA GLY A 119 -5.71 6.56 -2.37
C GLY A 119 -4.82 6.41 -3.60
N LYS A 120 -3.67 7.07 -3.53
CA LYS A 120 -2.61 6.99 -4.52
C LYS A 120 -1.97 5.61 -4.49
N GLY A 121 -1.46 5.16 -5.62
CA GLY A 121 -0.69 3.93 -5.65
C GLY A 121 0.32 3.90 -6.77
N LEU A 122 1.19 2.91 -6.66
CA LEU A 122 2.37 2.76 -7.50
C LEU A 122 2.55 1.28 -7.84
N ILE A 123 2.74 0.97 -9.11
CA ILE A 123 3.08 -0.35 -9.61
C ILE A 123 4.55 -0.30 -10.03
N THR A 124 5.40 -1.09 -9.40
CA THR A 124 6.82 -1.20 -9.75
C THR A 124 7.26 -2.65 -9.96
N SER A 125 8.48 -2.82 -10.46
CA SER A 125 9.16 -4.12 -10.46
C SER A 125 10.35 -4.08 -9.51
N ARG A 126 10.48 -5.06 -8.61
CA ARG A 126 11.62 -5.16 -7.69
C ARG A 126 12.08 -6.60 -7.55
N SER A 127 13.37 -6.85 -7.73
CA SER A 127 13.97 -8.19 -7.56
C SER A 127 13.24 -9.30 -8.34
N GLY A 128 12.82 -9.01 -9.58
CA GLY A 128 12.11 -9.96 -10.43
C GLY A 128 10.63 -10.16 -10.10
N ARG A 129 10.04 -9.33 -9.24
CA ARG A 129 8.63 -9.37 -8.84
C ARG A 129 7.91 -8.10 -9.25
N VAL A 130 6.61 -8.20 -9.49
CA VAL A 130 5.73 -7.03 -9.58
C VAL A 130 5.34 -6.62 -8.16
N VAL A 131 5.56 -5.36 -7.81
CA VAL A 131 5.24 -4.78 -6.51
C VAL A 131 4.13 -3.76 -6.72
N VAL A 132 3.10 -3.83 -5.90
CA VAL A 132 2.00 -2.86 -5.91
C VAL A 132 1.90 -2.22 -4.54
N ARG A 133 2.06 -0.90 -4.53
CA ARG A 133 1.80 -0.05 -3.38
C ARG A 133 0.40 0.51 -3.48
N ALA A 134 -0.43 0.18 -2.50
CA ALA A 134 -1.80 0.66 -2.38
C ALA A 134 -1.91 1.65 -1.21
N GLY A 135 -2.45 2.83 -1.48
CA GLY A 135 -2.73 3.84 -0.47
C GLY A 135 -4.17 3.80 0.01
N THR A 136 -4.37 3.89 1.33
CA THR A 136 -5.69 4.12 1.94
C THR A 136 -5.69 5.47 2.64
N PRO A 137 -6.62 6.39 2.31
CA PRO A 137 -6.70 7.68 2.98
C PRO A 137 -7.03 7.48 4.46
N PHE A 138 -6.24 8.09 5.35
CA PHE A 138 -6.45 7.94 6.79
C PHE A 138 -7.67 8.73 7.24
N GLN A 139 -8.67 8.03 7.78
CA GLN A 139 -9.89 8.64 8.33
C GLN A 139 -9.82 8.66 9.86
N SER A 140 -9.14 9.67 10.42
CA SER A 140 -9.24 9.98 11.85
C SER A 140 -10.27 11.06 12.10
N MET A 141 -11.16 10.86 13.08
CA MET A 141 -12.09 11.90 13.53
C MET A 141 -11.38 13.04 14.26
N ILE A 142 -10.27 12.75 14.94
CA ILE A 142 -9.56 13.70 15.81
C ILE A 142 -8.45 14.44 15.05
N ALA A 143 -7.76 13.75 14.15
CA ALA A 143 -6.60 14.26 13.43
C ALA A 143 -6.85 14.40 11.92
N ARG A 144 -8.12 14.57 11.53
CA ARG A 144 -8.54 14.67 10.13
C ARG A 144 -7.73 15.69 9.33
N ASN A 145 -7.50 16.86 9.92
CA ASN A 145 -6.76 17.94 9.26
C ASN A 145 -5.28 17.62 9.08
N TYR A 146 -4.65 16.98 10.07
CA TYR A 146 -3.23 16.62 10.05
C TYR A 146 -2.91 15.52 9.03
N PHE A 147 -3.83 14.57 8.83
CA PHE A 147 -3.58 13.40 7.99
C PHE A 147 -4.40 13.38 6.69
N SER A 148 -5.21 14.40 6.42
CA SER A 148 -6.03 14.53 5.20
C SER A 148 -5.25 14.37 3.88
N LYS A 149 -3.93 14.63 3.90
CA LYS A 149 -3.04 14.55 2.73
C LYS A 149 -2.15 13.30 2.74
N GLN A 150 -2.28 12.42 3.74
CA GLN A 150 -1.44 11.23 3.90
C GLN A 150 -2.27 9.98 3.68
N ASP A 151 -1.82 9.16 2.73
CA ASP A 151 -2.31 7.80 2.55
C ASP A 151 -1.45 6.86 3.39
N ILE A 152 -2.09 5.95 4.13
CA ILE A 152 -1.42 4.81 4.72
C ILE A 152 -1.12 3.83 3.58
N GLN A 153 0.15 3.44 3.45
CA GLN A 153 0.61 2.60 2.36
C GLN A 153 0.75 1.15 2.83
N GLY A 154 0.40 0.23 1.92
CA GLY A 154 0.73 -1.18 2.02
C GLY A 154 1.38 -1.64 0.72
N ASP A 155 2.45 -2.43 0.84
CA ASP A 155 3.25 -2.89 -0.28
C ASP A 155 3.05 -4.39 -0.44
N GLY A 156 2.45 -4.81 -1.56
CA GLY A 156 2.36 -6.23 -1.90
C GLY A 156 3.34 -6.62 -2.99
N ALA A 157 3.88 -7.83 -2.87
CA ALA A 157 4.83 -8.38 -3.84
C ALA A 157 4.32 -9.69 -4.44
N GLY A 158 4.20 -9.70 -5.76
CA GLY A 158 3.88 -10.91 -6.51
C GLY A 158 5.01 -11.94 -6.49
N PRO A 159 4.76 -13.13 -7.06
CA PRO A 159 5.78 -14.15 -7.24
C PRO A 159 6.89 -13.69 -8.20
N VAL A 160 8.08 -14.31 -8.08
CA VAL A 160 9.19 -14.04 -9.00
C VAL A 160 8.82 -14.51 -10.40
N ARG A 161 9.20 -13.71 -11.41
CA ARG A 161 8.96 -14.01 -12.82
C ARG A 161 10.25 -14.02 -13.63
N TYR A 162 10.36 -15.00 -14.51
CA TYR A 162 11.56 -15.24 -15.32
C TYR A 162 11.89 -14.03 -16.20
N TYR A 163 10.87 -13.39 -16.77
CA TYR A 163 11.04 -12.25 -17.67
C TYR A 163 11.50 -10.97 -16.95
N LEU A 164 11.25 -10.85 -15.64
CA LEU A 164 11.76 -9.77 -14.79
C LEU A 164 13.09 -10.11 -14.12
N LYS A 165 13.53 -11.37 -14.15
CA LYS A 165 14.76 -11.81 -13.48
C LYS A 165 15.97 -11.12 -14.12
N GLY A 166 16.83 -10.55 -13.28
CA GLY A 166 18.03 -9.84 -13.74
C GLY A 166 17.77 -8.50 -14.43
N LEU A 167 16.53 -8.03 -14.49
CA LEU A 167 16.23 -6.65 -14.90
C LEU A 167 16.44 -5.70 -13.70
N PRO A 168 16.80 -4.42 -13.97
CA PRO A 168 16.89 -3.42 -12.92
C PRO A 168 15.56 -3.25 -12.18
N ASN A 169 15.64 -2.85 -10.91
CA ASN A 169 14.47 -2.38 -10.19
C ASN A 169 13.84 -1.20 -10.94
N ASP A 170 12.53 -1.03 -10.79
CA ASP A 170 11.73 0.02 -11.44
C ASP A 170 11.73 -0.04 -12.97
N THR A 171 12.01 -1.21 -13.56
CA THR A 171 11.76 -1.46 -14.98
C THR A 171 10.29 -1.23 -15.34
N ILE A 172 9.39 -1.67 -14.46
CA ILE A 172 7.99 -1.24 -14.44
C ILE A 172 7.90 -0.09 -13.45
N HIS A 173 7.30 1.03 -13.86
CA HIS A 173 7.05 2.17 -12.98
C HIS A 173 5.79 2.92 -13.44
N ILE A 174 4.67 2.67 -12.76
CA ILE A 174 3.36 3.24 -13.12
C ILE A 174 2.69 3.78 -11.87
N GLU A 175 2.58 5.10 -11.80
CA GLU A 175 1.74 5.77 -10.81
C GLU A 175 0.28 5.84 -11.29
N TYR A 176 -0.67 5.62 -10.37
CA TYR A 176 -2.10 5.77 -10.62
C TYR A 176 -2.79 6.58 -9.52
N ASN A 177 -3.95 7.16 -9.85
CA ASN A 177 -4.67 8.14 -9.01
C ASN A 177 -3.81 9.36 -8.63
N ARG A 178 -3.02 9.90 -9.58
CA ARG A 178 -2.49 11.27 -9.42
C ARG A 178 -3.68 12.21 -9.31
N GLY A 179 -3.95 12.72 -8.11
CA GLY A 179 -4.91 13.81 -7.94
C GLY A 179 -4.51 14.95 -8.87
N ASN A 180 -5.51 15.50 -9.58
CA ASN A 180 -5.35 16.77 -10.29
C ASN A 180 -4.70 17.75 -9.30
N ARG A 181 -3.48 18.21 -9.65
CA ARG A 181 -2.89 19.38 -9.02
C ARG A 181 -3.66 20.61 -9.46
#